data_AF-J0WPE3-F1
#
_entry.id   AF-J0WPE3-F1
#
_cell.length_a   1.000
_cell.length_b   1.000
_cell.length_c   1.000
_cell.angle_alpha   90.00
_cell.angle_beta   90.00
_cell.angle_gamma   90.00
#
_symmetry.space_group_name_H-M   'P 1'
#
loop_
_entity.id
_entity.type
_entity.pdbx_description
1 polymer ?
#
loop_
_entity_poly.entity_id
_entity_poly.type
_entity_poly.pdbx_seq_one_letter_code
_entity_poly.pdbx_strand_id
1 'polypeptide(L)'
;MSEQPCDANFGQRHNFKAGCPPFKYRGVLTLDPAHVSAMEAKLDSHTAGTASKAKVLGEKFDDTGVFALICRHGAPLCFIISDGGEGQKYMLASLEWLSTQLPSTATLASYYDIGCFTDRTRQLYDVLPAGFSDQVVFVTSAMHAYAHQWTCQLFYSPRMKKGIALTDGEGVERLWSALRMPISKLRSVSRRRRIVLLDRQMQRVSRKKHLNLGRLLRKRCKATRKKDELAPKVLASTGYDIDFLEEYIDPTKKLKKSLDAVLQLQEQVDAIEESIPSTEASVTGQSRKTATEVNRCIRKLKASQAELTSEAQALYATLNIDQEFDEIRGLGLQFTAVLLQAFEAKRTCQRLLRRRFQE
;
A
#
# COMPACT_ATOMS: atom_id res chain seq x y z
N MET A 1 -7.35 -1.22 -27.02
CA MET A 1 -8.11 0.03 -26.84
C MET A 1 -9.07 -0.18 -25.67
N SER A 2 -8.63 0.15 -24.46
CA SER A 2 -9.45 0.12 -23.25
C SER A 2 -9.22 1.46 -22.57
N GLU A 3 -10.12 2.42 -22.81
CA GLU A 3 -10.17 3.68 -22.08
C GLU A 3 -10.40 3.37 -20.61
N GLN A 4 -9.39 3.61 -19.78
CA GLN A 4 -9.58 3.70 -18.33
C GLN A 4 -10.37 4.98 -18.04
N PRO A 5 -11.41 4.94 -17.19
CA PRO A 5 -12.05 6.15 -16.71
C PRO A 5 -11.07 6.86 -15.79
N CYS A 6 -10.47 7.96 -16.25
CA CYS A 6 -9.87 8.94 -15.36
C CYS A 6 -11.02 9.71 -14.70
N ASP A 7 -11.24 9.50 -13.41
CA ASP A 7 -12.32 10.13 -12.65
C ASP A 7 -11.94 11.55 -12.23
N ALA A 8 -11.95 12.44 -13.22
CA ALA A 8 -12.25 13.87 -13.08
C ALA A 8 -12.40 14.51 -14.46
N ASN A 9 -13.51 14.28 -15.16
CA ASN A 9 -13.73 14.93 -16.45
C ASN A 9 -14.67 16.14 -16.35
N PHE A 10 -14.10 17.34 -16.28
CA PHE A 10 -14.81 18.62 -16.37
C PHE A 10 -14.41 19.37 -17.64
N GLY A 11 -15.05 19.06 -18.77
CA GLY A 11 -14.81 19.78 -20.03
C GLY A 11 -15.09 21.29 -19.92
N GLN A 12 -14.15 22.12 -20.40
CA GLN A 12 -14.09 23.57 -20.21
C GLN A 12 -14.48 24.38 -21.47
N ARG A 13 -15.01 25.59 -21.25
CA ARG A 13 -15.18 26.68 -22.24
C ARG A 13 -14.68 28.00 -21.65
N HIS A 14 -14.15 28.89 -22.50
CA HIS A 14 -13.56 30.19 -22.13
C HIS A 14 -14.53 31.39 -22.14
N ASN A 15 -14.12 32.41 -21.37
CA ASN A 15 -14.42 33.85 -21.39
C ASN A 15 -15.84 34.36 -21.09
N PHE A 16 -16.05 34.76 -19.83
CA PHE A 16 -16.90 35.91 -19.50
C PHE A 16 -16.22 36.75 -18.41
N LYS A 17 -16.08 38.07 -18.64
CA LYS A 17 -15.70 39.05 -17.60
C LYS A 17 -16.85 39.13 -16.59
N ALA A 18 -16.83 38.25 -15.59
CA ALA A 18 -17.65 38.38 -14.41
C ALA A 18 -16.75 38.90 -13.27
N GLY A 19 -17.18 39.96 -12.57
CA GLY A 19 -16.35 40.79 -11.66
C GLY A 19 -15.48 40.08 -10.61
N CYS A 20 -14.70 40.81 -9.83
CA CYS A 20 -13.81 40.18 -8.85
C CYS A 20 -14.59 39.45 -7.73
N PRO A 21 -14.15 38.25 -7.29
CA PRO A 21 -14.60 37.70 -6.01
C PRO A 21 -14.17 38.64 -4.86
N PRO A 22 -14.80 38.54 -3.67
CA PRO A 22 -14.46 39.39 -2.54
C PRO A 22 -12.95 39.35 -2.25
N PHE A 23 -12.35 40.53 -2.08
CA PHE A 23 -10.89 40.77 -2.06
C PHE A 23 -10.13 39.98 -0.98
N LYS A 24 -10.81 39.31 -0.04
CA LYS A 24 -10.22 38.60 1.10
C LYS A 24 -10.80 37.20 1.35
N TYR A 25 -11.26 36.50 0.30
CA TYR A 25 -11.73 35.12 0.49
C TYR A 25 -10.56 34.16 0.75
N ARG A 26 -10.52 33.56 1.94
CA ARG A 26 -9.66 32.41 2.24
C ARG A 26 -10.49 31.13 2.19
N GLY A 27 -10.09 30.20 1.33
CA GLY A 27 -10.73 28.88 1.26
C GLY A 27 -10.54 28.14 2.58
N VAL A 28 -11.63 27.56 3.09
CA VAL A 28 -11.57 26.77 4.34
C VAL A 28 -11.06 25.35 4.06
N LEU A 29 -11.45 24.80 2.91
CA LEU A 29 -11.13 23.43 2.51
C LEU A 29 -10.12 23.39 1.34
N THR A 30 -9.69 24.52 0.79
CA THR A 30 -8.76 24.52 -0.35
C THR A 30 -7.32 24.39 0.14
N LEU A 31 -6.58 23.39 -0.37
CA LEU A 31 -5.14 23.29 -0.13
C LEU A 31 -4.34 24.27 -1.00
N ASP A 32 -3.21 24.74 -0.46
CA ASP A 32 -2.30 25.63 -1.17
C ASP A 32 -1.65 24.90 -2.37
N PRO A 33 -1.76 25.43 -3.60
CA PRO A 33 -1.06 24.89 -4.75
C PRO A 33 0.46 24.72 -4.54
N ALA A 34 1.10 25.59 -3.76
CA ALA A 34 2.53 25.50 -3.48
C ALA A 34 2.91 24.19 -2.77
N HIS A 35 2.00 23.68 -1.92
CA HIS A 35 2.19 22.41 -1.23
C HIS A 35 2.21 21.22 -2.19
N VAL A 36 1.33 21.24 -3.20
CA VAL A 36 1.27 20.20 -4.23
C VAL A 36 2.49 20.26 -5.13
N SER A 37 2.93 21.47 -5.51
CA SER A 37 4.16 21.65 -6.31
C SER A 37 5.41 21.19 -5.56
N ALA A 38 5.49 21.41 -4.24
CA ALA A 38 6.59 20.89 -3.42
C ALA A 38 6.60 19.36 -3.40
N MET A 39 5.43 18.73 -3.26
CA MET A 39 5.32 17.26 -3.31
C MET A 39 5.67 16.70 -4.69
N GLU A 40 5.30 17.39 -5.77
CA GLU A 40 5.69 17.01 -7.13
C GLU A 40 7.20 17.06 -7.31
N ALA A 41 7.86 18.14 -6.86
CA ALA A 41 9.31 18.25 -6.90
C ALA A 41 10.00 17.14 -6.09
N LYS A 42 9.43 16.75 -4.94
CA LYS A 42 9.92 15.63 -4.11
C LYS A 42 9.80 14.28 -4.81
N LEU A 43 8.72 14.06 -5.57
CA LEU A 43 8.54 12.84 -6.36
C LEU A 43 9.50 12.79 -7.55
N ASP A 44 9.67 13.91 -8.25
CA ASP A 44 10.58 14.04 -9.37
C ASP A 44 12.04 13.81 -8.94
N SER A 45 12.45 14.28 -7.76
CA SER A 45 13.81 14.05 -7.23
C SER A 45 14.10 12.57 -6.91
N HIS A 46 13.06 11.77 -6.68
CA HIS A 46 13.18 10.35 -6.39
C HIS A 46 12.99 9.46 -7.62
N THR A 47 12.81 10.04 -8.81
CA THR A 47 12.39 9.32 -10.02
C THR A 47 11.10 8.52 -9.79
N ALA A 48 10.29 8.97 -8.81
CA ALA A 48 9.14 8.27 -8.28
C ALA A 48 7.89 8.70 -9.04
N GLY A 49 7.72 8.12 -10.24
CA GLY A 49 6.53 8.30 -11.05
C GLY A 49 6.55 9.56 -11.90
N THR A 50 7.15 9.45 -13.07
CA THR A 50 6.58 10.15 -14.22
C THR A 50 5.20 9.56 -14.45
N ALA A 51 4.14 10.30 -14.10
CA ALA A 51 2.84 10.04 -14.71
C ALA A 51 3.06 9.92 -16.22
N SER A 52 2.41 8.96 -16.88
CA SER A 52 2.43 8.83 -18.33
C SER A 52 1.96 10.16 -18.92
N LYS A 53 2.92 11.04 -19.24
CA LYS A 53 2.70 12.37 -19.79
C LYS A 53 2.30 12.20 -21.24
N ALA A 54 1.10 11.69 -21.49
CA ALA A 54 0.29 12.32 -22.52
C ALA A 54 -0.19 13.64 -21.91
N LYS A 55 0.71 14.63 -21.85
CA LYS A 55 0.26 16.02 -21.80
C LYS A 55 -0.63 16.13 -23.02
N VAL A 56 -1.94 16.22 -22.84
CA VAL A 56 -2.80 16.75 -23.89
C VAL A 56 -2.22 18.12 -24.16
N LEU A 57 -1.52 18.27 -25.28
CA LEU A 57 -1.09 19.54 -25.82
C LEU A 57 -2.35 20.32 -26.18
N GLY A 58 -2.94 20.91 -25.15
CA GLY A 58 -4.03 21.84 -25.27
C GLY A 58 -3.60 23.08 -24.51
N GLU A 59 -3.07 24.08 -25.22
CA GLU A 59 -2.81 25.44 -24.75
C GLU A 59 -4.11 26.18 -24.29
N LYS A 60 -5.15 25.46 -23.89
CA LYS A 60 -6.54 25.92 -23.84
C LYS A 60 -7.24 25.79 -22.49
N PHE A 61 -6.69 25.07 -21.50
CA PHE A 61 -7.35 24.78 -20.22
C PHE A 61 -6.35 24.79 -19.03
N ASP A 62 -6.47 25.74 -18.09
CA ASP A 62 -5.55 25.89 -16.93
C ASP A 62 -5.85 24.93 -15.75
N ASP A 63 -7.12 24.52 -15.58
CA ASP A 63 -7.56 23.61 -14.52
C ASP A 63 -8.37 22.47 -15.17
N THR A 64 -7.96 21.22 -15.01
CA THR A 64 -8.59 20.08 -15.71
C THR A 64 -9.31 19.11 -14.77
N GLY A 65 -9.13 19.26 -13.45
CA GLY A 65 -9.79 18.40 -12.46
C GLY A 65 -9.88 19.00 -11.05
N VAL A 66 -10.51 18.24 -10.16
CA VAL A 66 -10.54 18.52 -8.71
C VAL A 66 -10.19 17.23 -7.98
N PHE A 67 -9.17 17.27 -7.13
CA PHE A 67 -8.90 16.22 -6.17
C PHE A 67 -9.53 16.59 -4.83
N ALA A 68 -10.10 15.63 -4.10
CA ALA A 68 -10.67 15.88 -2.78
C ALA A 68 -10.27 14.80 -1.78
N LEU A 69 -9.91 15.23 -0.58
CA LEU A 69 -9.75 14.37 0.59
C LEU A 69 -11.02 14.47 1.44
N ILE A 70 -11.56 13.33 1.83
CA ILE A 70 -12.76 13.23 2.65
C ILE A 70 -12.52 12.30 3.84
N CYS A 71 -13.28 12.49 4.92
CA CYS A 71 -13.25 11.53 6.03
C CYS A 71 -14.17 10.32 5.75
N ARG A 72 -14.06 9.28 6.58
CA ARG A 72 -14.92 8.07 6.54
C ARG A 72 -16.43 8.36 6.64
N HIS A 73 -16.83 9.53 7.15
CA HIS A 73 -18.23 9.97 7.20
C HIS A 73 -18.73 10.56 5.86
N GLY A 74 -17.82 10.75 4.90
CA GLY A 74 -18.09 11.37 3.61
C GLY A 74 -18.19 12.90 3.68
N ALA A 75 -17.62 13.51 4.72
CA ALA A 75 -17.45 14.97 4.79
C ALA A 75 -16.12 15.37 4.14
N PRO A 76 -16.11 16.39 3.25
CA PRO A 76 -14.88 16.96 2.72
C PRO A 76 -13.99 17.52 3.81
N LEU A 77 -12.70 17.18 3.75
CA LEU A 77 -11.63 17.71 4.59
C LEU A 77 -10.84 18.77 3.84
N CYS A 78 -10.44 18.46 2.61
CA CYS A 78 -9.83 19.44 1.72
C CYS A 78 -10.03 19.09 0.25
N PHE A 79 -9.71 20.03 -0.65
CA PHE A 79 -9.67 19.82 -2.09
C PHE A 79 -8.54 20.62 -2.73
N ILE A 80 -8.08 20.12 -3.89
CA ILE A 80 -7.03 20.70 -4.72
C ILE A 80 -7.61 20.88 -6.12
N ILE A 81 -7.28 22.01 -6.76
CA ILE A 81 -7.53 22.18 -8.19
C ILE A 81 -6.39 21.49 -8.95
N SER A 82 -6.74 20.51 -9.78
CA SER A 82 -5.79 19.65 -10.48
C SER A 82 -5.53 20.17 -11.90
N ASP A 83 -4.27 20.04 -12.34
CA ASP A 83 -3.78 20.30 -13.70
C ASP A 83 -4.00 19.10 -14.66
N GLY A 84 -4.40 17.94 -14.15
CA GLY A 84 -4.92 16.81 -14.92
C GLY A 84 -4.30 15.47 -14.60
N GLY A 85 -5.10 14.43 -14.77
CA GLY A 85 -4.73 13.06 -14.44
C GLY A 85 -4.79 12.76 -12.94
N GLU A 86 -5.01 11.48 -12.62
CA GLU A 86 -4.93 10.96 -11.25
C GLU A 86 -3.46 10.80 -10.85
N GLY A 87 -2.87 11.89 -10.36
CA GLY A 87 -1.47 11.90 -9.91
C GLY A 87 -1.33 11.55 -8.43
N GLN A 88 -0.39 10.67 -8.08
CA GLN A 88 -0.05 10.37 -6.68
C GLN A 88 0.37 11.62 -5.87
N LYS A 89 0.87 12.68 -6.54
CA LYS A 89 1.21 13.97 -5.93
C LYS A 89 0.06 14.57 -5.12
N TYR A 90 -1.17 14.46 -5.61
CA TYR A 90 -2.35 15.01 -4.94
C TYR A 90 -2.68 14.26 -3.65
N MET A 91 -2.61 12.93 -3.70
CA MET A 91 -2.83 12.08 -2.54
C MET A 91 -1.73 12.30 -1.49
N LEU A 92 -0.46 12.26 -1.89
CA LEU A 92 0.67 12.42 -0.97
C LEU A 92 0.71 13.83 -0.34
N ALA A 93 0.46 14.90 -1.11
CA ALA A 93 0.34 16.26 -0.57
C ALA A 93 -0.83 16.36 0.41
N SER A 94 -1.97 15.73 0.09
CA SER A 94 -3.12 15.74 1.00
C SER A 94 -2.83 14.98 2.30
N LEU A 95 -2.07 13.89 2.23
CA LEU A 95 -1.63 13.12 3.39
C LEU A 95 -0.59 13.87 4.23
N GLU A 96 0.37 14.54 3.59
CA GLU A 96 1.35 15.38 4.27
C GLU A 96 0.65 16.51 5.03
N TRP A 97 -0.25 17.24 4.38
CA TRP A 97 -1.09 18.22 5.07
C TRP A 97 -1.89 17.59 6.22
N LEU A 98 -2.55 16.45 5.98
CA LEU A 98 -3.38 15.80 7.00
C LEU A 98 -2.56 15.39 8.23
N SER A 99 -1.30 14.99 8.06
CA SER A 99 -0.42 14.63 9.18
C SER A 99 -0.25 15.80 10.17
N THR A 100 -0.23 17.04 9.68
CA THR A 100 -0.15 18.24 10.52
C THR A 100 -1.43 18.54 11.31
N GLN A 101 -2.54 17.89 10.94
CA GLN A 101 -3.85 18.08 11.54
C GLN A 101 -4.22 16.93 12.50
N LEU A 102 -3.42 15.87 12.56
CA LEU A 102 -3.68 14.66 13.36
C LEU A 102 -2.66 14.54 14.50
N PRO A 103 -3.03 13.88 15.62
CA PRO A 103 -2.06 13.55 16.65
C PRO A 103 -1.05 12.51 16.12
N SER A 104 0.16 12.53 16.67
CA SER A 104 1.25 11.62 16.29
C SER A 104 0.97 10.13 16.55
N THR A 105 -0.15 9.78 17.19
CA THR A 105 -0.58 8.41 17.45
C THR A 105 -1.71 7.96 16.51
N ALA A 106 -2.17 8.81 15.60
CA ALA A 106 -3.29 8.50 14.72
C ALA A 106 -2.88 7.48 13.65
N THR A 107 -3.63 6.38 13.54
CA THR A 107 -3.52 5.45 12.40
C THR A 107 -4.51 5.85 11.30
N LEU A 108 -4.07 5.84 10.05
CA LEU A 108 -4.87 6.27 8.91
C LEU A 108 -5.01 5.15 7.87
N ALA A 109 -6.24 4.88 7.46
CA ALA A 109 -6.52 4.11 6.25
C ALA A 109 -6.83 5.06 5.09
N SER A 110 -5.92 5.16 4.12
CA SER A 110 -6.06 5.99 2.92
C SER A 110 -6.67 5.17 1.79
N TYR A 111 -7.84 5.61 1.32
CA TYR A 111 -8.48 5.03 0.16
C TYR A 111 -8.09 5.79 -1.10
N TYR A 112 -7.51 5.08 -2.07
CA TYR A 112 -7.13 5.65 -3.34
C TYR A 112 -7.14 4.59 -4.44
N ASP A 113 -7.56 4.96 -5.64
CA ASP A 113 -7.73 4.01 -6.74
C ASP A 113 -6.39 3.41 -7.12
N ILE A 114 -5.39 4.27 -7.39
CA ILE A 114 -3.99 3.87 -7.55
C ILE A 114 -3.24 3.74 -6.21
N GLY A 115 -3.94 3.40 -5.13
CA GLY A 115 -3.38 3.25 -3.79
C GLY A 115 -2.26 2.22 -3.72
N CYS A 116 -2.35 1.12 -4.49
CA CYS A 116 -1.30 0.10 -4.56
C CYS A 116 0.01 0.62 -5.16
N PHE A 117 -0.08 1.54 -6.13
CA PHE A 117 1.08 2.18 -6.74
C PHE A 117 1.66 3.25 -5.81
N THR A 118 0.78 4.07 -5.23
CA THR A 118 1.16 5.13 -4.29
C THR A 118 1.83 4.58 -3.03
N ASP A 119 1.34 3.44 -2.51
CA ASP A 119 1.95 2.78 -1.35
C ASP A 119 3.35 2.24 -1.68
N ARG A 120 3.56 1.71 -2.89
CA ARG A 120 4.89 1.29 -3.34
C ARG A 120 5.85 2.47 -3.37
N THR A 121 5.44 3.61 -3.91
CA THR A 121 6.23 4.85 -3.88
C THR A 121 6.55 5.27 -2.44
N ARG A 122 5.57 5.25 -1.54
CA ARG A 122 5.79 5.52 -0.12
C ARG A 122 6.78 4.56 0.55
N GLN A 123 6.78 3.28 0.18
CA GLN A 123 7.68 2.29 0.75
C GLN A 123 9.12 2.44 0.25
N LEU A 124 9.29 2.85 -1.01
CA LEU A 124 10.60 3.02 -1.65
C LEU A 124 11.27 4.35 -1.30
N TYR A 125 10.48 5.40 -1.09
CA TYR A 125 10.98 6.77 -0.95
C TYR A 125 10.40 7.46 0.27
N ASP A 126 11.18 8.34 0.88
CA ASP A 126 10.77 9.09 2.07
C ASP A 126 9.89 10.30 1.70
N VAL A 127 8.71 10.03 1.12
CA VAL A 127 7.81 11.06 0.58
C VAL A 127 6.89 11.68 1.63
N LEU A 128 6.58 10.97 2.72
CA LEU A 128 5.76 11.47 3.83
C LEU A 128 6.62 11.84 5.04
N PRO A 129 6.13 12.66 5.98
CA PRO A 129 6.85 12.98 7.20
C PRO A 129 7.27 11.73 7.99
N ALA A 130 8.43 11.83 8.65
CA ALA A 130 8.98 10.77 9.48
C ALA A 130 7.96 10.29 10.54
N GLY A 131 7.85 8.97 10.72
CA GLY A 131 6.89 8.34 11.62
C GLY A 131 5.44 8.29 11.09
N PHE A 132 5.00 9.29 10.30
CA PHE A 132 3.65 9.28 9.72
C PHE A 132 3.50 8.21 8.64
N SER A 133 4.54 7.95 7.86
CA SER A 133 4.52 6.91 6.83
C SER A 133 4.08 5.55 7.37
N ASP A 134 4.55 5.15 8.56
CA ASP A 134 4.23 3.85 9.17
C ASP A 134 2.81 3.81 9.76
N GLN A 135 2.18 4.97 9.93
CA GLN A 135 0.80 5.10 10.43
C GLN A 135 -0.24 5.02 9.31
N VAL A 136 0.20 5.14 8.06
CA VAL A 136 -0.68 5.13 6.88
C VAL A 136 -0.73 3.75 6.25
N VAL A 137 -1.95 3.27 6.06
CA VAL A 137 -2.25 2.06 5.32
C VAL A 137 -3.05 2.42 4.08
N PHE A 138 -2.59 2.03 2.89
CA PHE A 138 -3.33 2.23 1.65
C PHE A 138 -4.33 1.11 1.38
N VAL A 139 -5.47 1.49 0.80
CA VAL A 139 -6.58 0.62 0.43
C VAL A 139 -7.12 1.10 -0.91
N THR A 140 -7.49 0.19 -1.79
CA THR A 140 -8.24 0.53 -3.01
C THR A 140 -9.74 0.50 -2.69
N SER A 141 -10.58 1.26 -3.41
CA SER A 141 -12.02 1.14 -3.19
C SER A 141 -12.52 -0.29 -3.49
N ALA A 142 -13.65 -0.68 -2.90
CA ALA A 142 -14.18 -2.03 -3.08
C ALA A 142 -14.58 -2.30 -4.54
N MET A 143 -15.02 -1.29 -5.29
CA MET A 143 -15.35 -1.42 -6.70
C MET A 143 -14.07 -1.44 -7.55
N HIS A 144 -13.14 -0.54 -7.27
CA HIS A 144 -11.91 -0.42 -8.05
C HIS A 144 -10.93 -1.57 -7.82
N ALA A 145 -10.96 -2.24 -6.67
CA ALA A 145 -10.04 -3.36 -6.38
C ALA A 145 -10.07 -4.41 -7.50
N TYR A 146 -11.25 -4.76 -8.03
CA TYR A 146 -11.41 -5.75 -9.10
C TYR A 146 -10.76 -5.34 -10.44
N ALA A 147 -10.53 -4.05 -10.67
CA ALA A 147 -9.84 -3.55 -11.86
C ALA A 147 -8.30 -3.68 -11.77
N HIS A 148 -7.77 -4.07 -10.61
CA HIS A 148 -6.34 -4.27 -10.42
C HIS A 148 -5.95 -5.74 -10.58
N GLN A 149 -4.65 -5.98 -10.79
CA GLN A 149 -4.07 -7.32 -10.78
C GLN A 149 -4.42 -8.10 -9.50
N TRP A 150 -4.46 -9.43 -9.61
CA TRP A 150 -4.82 -10.34 -8.53
C TRP A 150 -4.11 -10.05 -7.19
N THR A 151 -2.79 -9.84 -7.24
CA THR A 151 -2.00 -9.50 -6.04
C THR A 151 -2.48 -8.21 -5.36
N CYS A 152 -2.84 -7.19 -6.13
CA CYS A 152 -3.40 -5.96 -5.58
C CYS A 152 -4.78 -6.18 -4.94
N GLN A 153 -5.60 -7.07 -5.50
CA GLN A 153 -6.89 -7.45 -4.92
C GLN A 153 -6.71 -8.08 -3.54
N LEU A 154 -5.70 -8.93 -3.34
CA LEU A 154 -5.44 -9.54 -2.04
C LEU A 154 -4.93 -8.53 -0.99
N PHE A 155 -3.96 -7.69 -1.35
CA PHE A 155 -3.27 -6.83 -0.37
C PHE A 155 -3.91 -5.45 -0.13
N TYR A 156 -4.66 -4.93 -1.11
CA TYR A 156 -5.25 -3.58 -1.06
C TYR A 156 -6.77 -3.57 -1.05
N SER A 157 -7.45 -4.73 -1.22
CA SER A 157 -8.91 -4.78 -1.08
C SER A 157 -9.34 -4.46 0.36
N PRO A 158 -10.38 -3.61 0.53
CA PRO A 158 -10.92 -3.29 1.84
C PRO A 158 -11.60 -4.50 2.50
N ARG A 159 -11.91 -5.54 1.73
CA ARG A 159 -12.51 -6.79 2.23
C ARG A 159 -11.48 -7.73 2.85
N MET A 160 -10.24 -7.68 2.38
CA MET A 160 -9.15 -8.52 2.86
C MET A 160 -8.30 -7.81 3.92
N LYS A 161 -8.33 -6.47 3.96
CA LYS A 161 -7.50 -5.69 4.86
C LYS A 161 -8.12 -5.50 6.25
N LYS A 162 -7.41 -5.98 7.27
CA LYS A 162 -7.82 -5.85 8.68
C LYS A 162 -7.91 -4.38 9.10
N GLY A 163 -8.88 -4.07 9.97
CA GLY A 163 -9.08 -2.72 10.52
C GLY A 163 -9.93 -1.79 9.63
N ILE A 164 -10.26 -2.20 8.41
CA ILE A 164 -11.00 -1.37 7.44
C ILE A 164 -12.53 -1.47 7.59
N ALA A 165 -13.00 -2.56 8.22
CA ALA A 165 -14.41 -2.90 8.41
C ALA A 165 -15.18 -2.95 7.07
N LEU A 166 -16.49 -2.69 7.09
CA LEU A 166 -17.33 -2.72 5.88
C LEU A 166 -17.29 -1.41 5.07
N THR A 167 -16.22 -0.64 5.18
CA THR A 167 -16.07 0.62 4.43
C THR A 167 -15.83 0.29 2.95
N ASP A 168 -16.52 1.00 2.05
CA ASP A 168 -16.51 0.76 0.60
C ASP A 168 -15.43 1.54 -0.15
N GLY A 169 -14.95 2.66 0.41
CA GLY A 169 -14.01 3.56 -0.26
C GLY A 169 -14.69 4.58 -1.20
N GLU A 170 -15.95 4.36 -1.56
CA GLU A 170 -16.72 5.11 -2.56
C GLU A 170 -17.22 6.51 -2.08
N GLY A 171 -16.47 7.15 -1.19
CA GLY A 171 -16.91 8.40 -0.60
C GLY A 171 -16.72 9.61 -1.51
N VAL A 172 -15.69 9.61 -2.34
CA VAL A 172 -15.28 10.74 -3.17
C VAL A 172 -16.20 10.85 -4.39
N GLU A 173 -16.63 9.72 -4.94
CA GLU A 173 -17.64 9.54 -5.98
C GLU A 173 -19.00 10.05 -5.49
N ARG A 174 -19.35 9.77 -4.23
CA ARG A 174 -20.54 10.35 -3.58
C ARG A 174 -20.43 11.86 -3.43
N LEU A 175 -19.24 12.41 -3.23
CA LEU A 175 -19.00 13.85 -3.22
C LEU A 175 -19.16 14.42 -4.64
N TRP A 176 -18.58 13.79 -5.66
CA TRP A 176 -18.74 14.17 -7.07
C TRP A 176 -20.20 14.21 -7.49
N SER A 177 -20.97 13.20 -7.12
CA SER A 177 -22.43 13.20 -7.32
C SER A 177 -23.11 14.43 -6.68
N ALA A 178 -22.72 14.80 -5.46
CA ALA A 178 -23.24 15.99 -4.78
C ALA A 178 -22.78 17.34 -5.40
N LEU A 179 -21.70 17.30 -6.18
CA LEU A 179 -21.13 18.44 -6.92
C LEU A 179 -21.57 18.48 -8.38
N ARG A 180 -22.40 17.54 -8.84
CA ARG A 180 -22.87 17.47 -10.24
C ARG A 180 -23.59 18.72 -10.74
N MET A 181 -24.38 19.37 -9.89
CA MET A 181 -25.16 20.55 -10.29
C MET A 181 -24.31 21.80 -10.57
N PRO A 182 -23.34 22.19 -9.72
CA PRO A 182 -22.49 23.35 -10.01
C PRO A 182 -21.56 23.13 -11.21
N ILE A 183 -21.30 21.90 -11.68
CA ILE A 183 -20.40 21.62 -12.81
C ILE A 183 -20.64 22.56 -13.99
N SER A 184 -21.86 22.62 -14.52
CA SER A 184 -22.18 23.43 -15.69
C SER A 184 -21.95 24.92 -15.45
N LYS A 185 -22.25 25.40 -14.24
CA LYS A 185 -22.09 26.80 -13.83
C LYS A 185 -20.63 27.18 -13.62
N LEU A 186 -19.82 26.25 -13.12
CA LEU A 186 -18.40 26.48 -12.79
C LEU A 186 -17.48 26.44 -14.00
N ARG A 187 -17.95 25.93 -15.14
CA ARG A 187 -17.19 25.89 -16.40
C ARG A 187 -16.90 27.29 -16.95
N SER A 188 -17.81 28.24 -16.77
CA SER A 188 -17.73 29.59 -17.36
C SER A 188 -17.31 30.69 -16.39
N VAL A 189 -17.04 30.38 -15.12
CA VAL A 189 -16.58 31.36 -14.12
C VAL A 189 -15.05 31.43 -14.06
N SER A 190 -14.52 32.58 -13.67
CA SER A 190 -13.09 32.76 -13.44
C SER A 190 -12.56 31.79 -12.36
N ARG A 191 -11.28 31.41 -12.47
CA ARG A 191 -10.61 30.49 -11.54
C ARG A 191 -10.80 30.86 -10.06
N ARG A 192 -10.61 32.13 -9.71
CA ARG A 192 -10.80 32.62 -8.33
C ARG A 192 -12.23 32.44 -7.84
N ARG A 193 -13.24 32.73 -8.67
CA ARG A 193 -14.66 32.50 -8.34
C ARG A 193 -14.98 31.01 -8.21
N ARG A 194 -14.39 30.18 -9.07
CA ARG A 194 -14.55 28.72 -9.04
C ARG A 194 -14.13 28.16 -7.69
N ILE A 195 -12.95 28.53 -7.20
CA ILE A 195 -12.44 28.12 -5.89
C ILE A 195 -13.40 28.52 -4.78
N VAL A 196 -13.88 29.77 -4.77
CA VAL A 196 -14.84 30.26 -3.78
C VAL A 196 -16.13 29.44 -3.80
N LEU A 197 -16.70 29.21 -4.98
CA LEU A 197 -17.97 28.49 -5.13
C LEU A 197 -17.83 27.00 -4.78
N LEU A 198 -16.73 26.37 -5.17
CA LEU A 198 -16.41 25.00 -4.78
C LEU A 198 -16.27 24.89 -3.27
N ASP A 199 -15.48 25.77 -2.64
CA ASP A 199 -15.29 25.76 -1.19
C ASP A 199 -16.62 25.95 -0.44
N ARG A 200 -17.47 26.89 -0.87
CA ARG A 200 -18.81 27.07 -0.30
C ARG A 200 -19.70 25.84 -0.47
N GLN A 201 -19.65 25.20 -1.63
CA GLN A 201 -20.42 23.99 -1.90
C GLN A 201 -19.91 22.80 -1.06
N MET A 202 -18.59 22.63 -0.94
CA MET A 202 -17.95 21.61 -0.10
C MET A 202 -18.32 21.81 1.37
N GLN A 203 -18.27 23.05 1.88
CA GLN A 203 -18.72 23.38 3.23
C GLN A 203 -20.20 23.04 3.45
N ARG A 204 -21.07 23.31 2.46
CA ARG A 204 -22.49 22.93 2.52
C ARG A 204 -22.66 21.42 2.60
N VAL A 205 -21.90 20.65 1.81
CA VAL A 205 -21.89 19.19 1.89
C VAL A 205 -21.40 18.72 3.26
N SER A 206 -20.30 19.27 3.76
CA SER A 206 -19.74 18.98 5.08
C SER A 206 -20.77 19.21 6.20
N ARG A 207 -21.42 20.38 6.23
CA ARG A 207 -22.51 20.69 7.19
C ARG A 207 -23.64 19.66 7.11
N LYS A 208 -24.10 19.32 5.90
CA LYS A 208 -25.15 18.31 5.72
C LYS A 208 -24.70 16.93 6.25
N LYS A 209 -23.43 16.56 6.06
CA LYS A 209 -22.89 15.28 6.55
C LYS A 209 -22.83 15.26 8.08
N HIS A 210 -22.36 16.33 8.71
CA HIS A 210 -22.34 16.46 10.17
C HIS A 210 -23.75 16.38 10.78
N LEU A 211 -24.71 17.12 10.24
CA LEU A 211 -26.11 17.08 10.71
C LEU A 211 -26.75 15.68 10.59
N ASN A 212 -26.32 14.89 9.61
CA ASN A 212 -26.84 13.54 9.37
C ASN A 212 -25.98 12.42 9.98
N LEU A 213 -24.96 12.76 10.79
CA LEU A 213 -23.99 11.78 11.28
C LEU A 213 -24.65 10.69 12.13
N GLY A 214 -25.56 11.04 13.05
CA GLY A 214 -26.29 10.05 13.86
C GLY A 214 -27.13 9.09 13.01
N ARG A 215 -27.77 9.59 11.94
CA ARG A 215 -28.52 8.75 10.98
C ARG A 215 -27.59 7.80 10.21
N LEU A 216 -26.42 8.31 9.79
CA LEU A 216 -25.41 7.51 9.10
C LEU A 216 -24.89 6.37 9.99
N LEU A 217 -24.53 6.67 11.23
CA LEU A 217 -24.04 5.68 12.19
C LEU A 217 -25.11 4.62 12.47
N ARG A 218 -26.36 5.03 12.72
CA ARG A 218 -27.49 4.08 12.91
C ARG A 218 -27.67 3.16 11.70
N LYS A 219 -27.59 3.69 10.47
CA LYS A 219 -27.69 2.88 9.24
C LYS A 219 -26.54 1.88 9.14
N ARG A 220 -25.30 2.31 9.43
CA ARG A 220 -24.12 1.44 9.42
C ARG A 220 -24.23 0.33 10.46
N CYS A 221 -24.61 0.63 11.70
CA CYS A 221 -24.80 -0.36 12.75
C CYS A 221 -25.82 -1.43 12.35
N LYS A 222 -26.97 -1.04 11.79
CA LYS A 222 -27.99 -1.99 11.29
C LYS A 222 -27.44 -2.89 10.17
N ALA A 223 -26.73 -2.30 9.21
CA ALA A 223 -26.14 -3.07 8.11
C ALA A 223 -25.07 -4.06 8.60
N THR A 224 -24.24 -3.66 9.56
CA THR A 224 -23.23 -4.55 10.15
C THR A 224 -23.88 -5.71 10.90
N ARG A 225 -24.88 -5.47 11.74
CA ARG A 225 -25.60 -6.54 12.47
C ARG A 225 -26.22 -7.56 11.51
N LYS A 226 -26.88 -7.08 10.45
CA LYS A 226 -27.45 -7.98 9.43
C LYS A 226 -26.37 -8.85 8.76
N LYS A 227 -25.18 -8.30 8.50
CA LYS A 227 -24.08 -9.09 7.93
C LYS A 227 -23.51 -10.09 8.94
N ASP A 228 -23.41 -9.69 10.19
CA ASP A 228 -22.95 -10.55 11.29
C ASP A 228 -23.87 -11.76 11.50
N GLU A 229 -25.19 -11.54 11.50
CA GLU A 229 -26.20 -12.61 11.58
C GLU A 229 -26.17 -13.58 10.38
N LEU A 230 -25.75 -13.10 9.21
CA LEU A 230 -25.68 -13.90 7.97
C LEU A 230 -24.34 -14.63 7.81
N ALA A 231 -23.25 -14.10 8.38
CA ALA A 231 -21.91 -14.62 8.16
C ALA A 231 -21.75 -16.11 8.54
N PRO A 232 -22.26 -16.60 9.70
CA PRO A 232 -22.17 -18.03 10.04
C PRO A 232 -22.90 -18.93 9.06
N LYS A 233 -24.03 -18.47 8.50
CA LYS A 233 -24.82 -19.24 7.53
C LYS A 233 -24.09 -19.37 6.20
N VAL A 234 -23.44 -18.28 5.77
CA VAL A 234 -22.61 -18.28 4.56
C VAL A 234 -21.40 -19.17 4.76
N LEU A 235 -20.70 -19.07 5.90
CA LEU A 235 -19.57 -19.94 6.22
C LEU A 235 -19.96 -21.42 6.27
N ALA A 236 -21.09 -21.76 6.91
CA ALA A 236 -21.58 -23.14 6.92
C ALA A 236 -21.89 -23.67 5.52
N SER A 237 -22.38 -22.80 4.61
CA SER A 237 -22.72 -23.20 3.24
C SER A 237 -21.52 -23.46 2.33
N THR A 238 -20.32 -22.96 2.67
CA THR A 238 -19.13 -23.22 1.86
C THR A 238 -18.56 -24.62 2.09
N GLY A 239 -18.88 -25.26 3.21
CA GLY A 239 -18.35 -26.59 3.58
C GLY A 239 -16.86 -26.58 3.95
N TYR A 240 -16.23 -25.41 4.06
CA TYR A 240 -14.83 -25.25 4.43
C TYR A 240 -14.70 -24.70 5.85
N ASP A 241 -13.72 -25.21 6.57
CA ASP A 241 -13.35 -24.69 7.89
C ASP A 241 -12.73 -23.28 7.79
N ILE A 242 -12.87 -22.49 8.85
CA ILE A 242 -12.34 -21.12 8.90
C ILE A 242 -10.82 -21.12 8.78
N ASP A 243 -10.13 -22.07 9.41
CA ASP A 243 -8.67 -22.15 9.36
C ASP A 243 -8.18 -22.39 7.92
N PHE A 244 -8.88 -23.26 7.19
CA PHE A 244 -8.62 -23.49 5.76
C PHE A 244 -8.84 -22.23 4.92
N LEU A 245 -9.93 -21.49 5.15
CA LEU A 245 -10.23 -20.26 4.42
C LEU A 245 -9.21 -19.15 4.71
N GLU A 246 -8.75 -19.03 5.96
CA GLU A 246 -7.67 -18.09 6.31
C GLU A 246 -6.35 -18.45 5.63
N GLU A 247 -6.02 -19.74 5.54
CA GLU A 247 -4.82 -20.23 4.83
C GLU A 247 -4.91 -19.97 3.32
N TYR A 248 -6.09 -20.16 2.72
CA TYR A 248 -6.31 -19.90 1.30
C TYR A 248 -6.21 -18.42 0.91
N ILE A 249 -6.66 -17.51 1.79
CA ILE A 249 -6.65 -16.06 1.53
C ILE A 249 -5.23 -15.46 1.68
N ASP A 250 -4.42 -15.99 2.60
CA ASP A 250 -3.03 -15.57 2.80
C ASP A 250 -2.06 -16.76 2.71
N PRO A 251 -1.79 -17.27 1.49
CA PRO A 251 -0.83 -18.36 1.28
C PRO A 251 0.58 -18.00 1.74
N THR A 252 0.89 -16.70 1.92
CA THR A 252 2.18 -16.27 2.46
C THR A 252 2.38 -16.68 3.90
N LYS A 253 1.33 -16.95 4.69
CA LYS A 253 1.48 -17.51 6.06
C LYS A 253 2.12 -18.89 6.03
N LYS A 254 1.64 -19.78 5.16
CA LYS A 254 2.18 -21.14 5.01
C LYS A 254 3.60 -21.08 4.44
N LEU A 255 3.76 -20.31 3.36
CA LEU A 255 5.06 -20.15 2.71
C LEU A 255 6.10 -19.58 3.69
N LYS A 256 5.77 -18.54 4.47
CA LYS A 256 6.68 -17.99 5.50
C LYS A 256 7.03 -19.00 6.58
N LYS A 257 6.05 -19.70 7.15
CA LYS A 257 6.31 -20.66 8.23
C LYS A 257 7.20 -21.81 7.78
N SER A 258 6.91 -22.35 6.60
CA SER A 258 7.72 -23.40 5.99
C SER A 258 9.09 -22.87 5.55
N LEU A 259 9.17 -21.62 5.12
CA LEU A 259 10.43 -20.99 4.73
C LEU A 259 11.34 -20.66 5.93
N ASP A 260 10.77 -20.16 7.02
CA ASP A 260 11.48 -19.91 8.28
C ASP A 260 12.15 -21.21 8.78
N ALA A 261 11.48 -22.35 8.62
CA ALA A 261 12.03 -23.66 8.95
C ALA A 261 13.21 -24.05 8.04
N VAL A 262 13.11 -23.79 6.72
CA VAL A 262 14.21 -24.04 5.77
C VAL A 262 15.42 -23.14 6.08
N LEU A 263 15.19 -21.86 6.41
CA LEU A 263 16.26 -20.93 6.77
C LEU A 263 16.97 -21.32 8.08
N GLN A 264 16.23 -21.79 9.08
CA GLN A 264 16.82 -22.32 10.32
C GLN A 264 17.69 -23.55 10.09
N LEU A 265 17.25 -24.48 9.22
CA LEU A 265 18.06 -25.64 8.85
C LEU A 265 19.33 -25.21 8.10
N GLN A 266 19.24 -24.21 7.22
CA GLN A 266 20.41 -23.68 6.52
C GLN A 266 21.41 -23.01 7.48
N GLU A 267 20.93 -22.23 8.47
CA GLU A 267 21.79 -21.64 9.50
C GLU A 267 22.54 -22.71 10.31
N GLN A 268 21.89 -23.84 10.60
CA GLN A 268 22.54 -24.99 11.25
C GLN A 268 23.57 -25.66 10.34
N VAL A 269 23.30 -25.80 9.05
CA VAL A 269 24.24 -26.33 8.06
C VAL A 269 25.48 -25.45 7.96
N ASP A 270 25.29 -24.14 7.82
CA ASP A 270 26.37 -23.15 7.70
C ASP A 270 27.24 -23.14 8.97
N ALA A 271 26.64 -23.23 10.15
CA ALA A 271 27.36 -23.32 11.43
C ALA A 271 28.21 -24.60 11.55
N ILE A 272 27.71 -25.75 11.06
CA ILE A 272 28.49 -26.99 11.02
C ILE A 272 29.63 -26.87 10.01
N GLU A 273 29.37 -26.28 8.83
CA GLU A 273 30.37 -26.08 7.78
C GLU A 273 31.54 -25.20 8.26
N GLU A 274 31.26 -24.15 9.03
CA GLU A 274 32.29 -23.28 9.63
C GLU A 274 33.08 -23.99 10.76
N SER A 275 32.46 -24.95 11.46
CA SER A 275 33.11 -25.72 12.53
C SER A 275 34.08 -26.80 12.03
N ILE A 276 33.89 -27.31 10.81
CA ILE A 276 34.70 -28.39 10.22
C ILE A 276 36.16 -27.95 10.02
N PRO A 277 36.48 -26.81 9.39
CA PRO A 277 37.86 -26.32 9.23
C PRO A 277 38.59 -26.11 10.56
N SER A 278 37.91 -25.58 11.57
CA SER A 278 38.48 -25.39 12.93
C SER A 278 38.86 -26.72 13.58
N THR A 279 38.00 -27.72 13.40
CA THR A 279 38.22 -29.09 13.90
C THR A 279 39.33 -29.81 13.10
N GLU A 280 39.41 -29.57 11.78
CA GLU A 280 40.47 -30.09 10.90
C GLU A 280 41.83 -29.46 11.20
N ALA A 281 41.89 -28.16 11.48
CA ALA A 281 43.13 -27.46 11.89
C ALA A 281 43.67 -27.95 13.24
N SER A 282 42.82 -28.47 14.11
CA SER A 282 43.22 -29.05 15.40
C SER A 282 43.94 -30.40 15.25
N VAL A 283 43.90 -31.04 14.07
CA VAL A 283 44.53 -32.36 13.81
C VAL A 283 46.04 -32.23 13.56
N THR A 284 46.52 -31.09 13.06
CA THR A 284 47.94 -30.91 12.74
C THR A 284 48.81 -30.87 14.00
N GLY A 285 49.62 -31.91 14.22
CA GLY A 285 50.61 -31.98 15.31
C GLY A 285 50.20 -32.80 16.55
N GLN A 286 49.05 -33.49 16.54
CA GLN A 286 48.57 -34.26 17.70
C GLN A 286 48.94 -35.75 17.67
N SER A 287 48.85 -36.42 18.83
CA SER A 287 49.10 -37.87 19.00
C SER A 287 48.17 -38.74 18.13
N ARG A 288 48.62 -39.96 17.79
CA ARG A 288 47.87 -40.91 16.93
C ARG A 288 46.47 -41.25 17.48
N LYS A 289 46.32 -41.32 18.81
CA LYS A 289 45.01 -41.57 19.47
C LYS A 289 44.07 -40.37 19.32
N THR A 290 44.54 -39.16 19.61
CA THR A 290 43.77 -37.91 19.47
C THR A 290 43.37 -37.64 18.01
N ALA A 291 44.26 -37.89 17.05
CA ALA A 291 43.92 -37.77 15.63
C ALA A 291 42.81 -38.74 15.20
N THR A 292 42.72 -39.93 15.79
CA THR A 292 41.67 -40.91 15.47
C THR A 292 40.30 -40.47 16.00
N GLU A 293 40.27 -39.89 17.20
CA GLU A 293 39.05 -39.37 17.82
C GLU A 293 38.53 -38.11 17.11
N VAL A 294 39.42 -37.20 16.73
CA VAL A 294 39.07 -35.98 15.97
C VAL A 294 38.54 -36.35 14.58
N ASN A 295 39.18 -37.31 13.88
CA ASN A 295 38.67 -37.84 12.60
C ASN A 295 37.31 -38.55 12.73
N ARG A 296 36.99 -39.11 13.89
CA ARG A 296 35.66 -39.65 14.17
C ARG A 296 34.65 -38.52 14.37
N CYS A 297 35.04 -37.43 15.03
CA CYS A 297 34.20 -36.24 15.21
C CYS A 297 33.89 -35.56 13.87
N ILE A 298 34.90 -35.34 13.03
CA ILE A 298 34.74 -34.76 11.68
C ILE A 298 33.78 -35.60 10.82
N ARG A 299 33.90 -36.94 10.87
CA ARG A 299 32.96 -37.83 10.16
C ARG A 299 31.52 -37.70 10.65
N LYS A 300 31.31 -37.51 11.96
CA LYS A 300 29.97 -37.26 12.51
C LYS A 300 29.42 -35.90 12.07
N LEU A 301 30.24 -34.85 12.09
CA LEU A 301 29.85 -33.52 11.63
C LEU A 301 29.47 -33.53 10.14
N LYS A 302 30.27 -34.17 9.29
CA LYS A 302 29.98 -34.33 7.85
C LYS A 302 28.70 -35.16 7.59
N ALA A 303 28.45 -36.20 8.40
CA ALA A 303 27.21 -36.98 8.31
C ALA A 303 25.99 -36.14 8.72
N SER A 304 26.08 -35.38 9.82
CA SER A 304 25.02 -34.49 10.29
C SER A 304 24.74 -33.36 9.30
N GLN A 305 25.78 -32.81 8.66
CA GLN A 305 25.65 -31.79 7.60
C GLN A 305 24.86 -32.36 6.42
N ALA A 306 25.20 -33.56 5.96
CA ALA A 306 24.51 -34.22 4.85
C ALA A 306 23.04 -34.51 5.18
N GLU A 307 22.75 -34.93 6.41
CA GLU A 307 21.38 -35.20 6.88
C GLU A 307 20.53 -33.92 6.92
N LEU A 308 21.02 -32.85 7.54
CA LEU A 308 20.33 -31.56 7.61
C LEU A 308 20.13 -30.93 6.21
N THR A 309 21.12 -31.08 5.33
CA THR A 309 21.01 -30.63 3.93
C THR A 309 19.91 -31.40 3.19
N SER A 310 19.81 -32.71 3.41
CA SER A 310 18.75 -33.54 2.82
C SER A 310 17.37 -33.19 3.37
N GLU A 311 17.27 -32.86 4.66
CA GLU A 311 16.01 -32.45 5.28
C GLU A 311 15.53 -31.08 4.75
N ALA A 312 16.45 -30.11 4.62
CA ALA A 312 16.15 -28.81 4.01
C ALA A 312 15.68 -28.95 2.55
N GLN A 313 16.33 -29.84 1.77
CA GLN A 313 15.92 -30.17 0.40
C GLN A 313 14.54 -30.80 0.34
N ALA A 314 14.22 -31.73 1.24
CA ALA A 314 12.91 -32.38 1.30
C ALA A 314 11.79 -31.38 1.65
N LEU A 315 12.02 -30.52 2.65
CA LEU A 315 11.07 -29.47 3.03
C LEU A 315 10.84 -28.48 1.89
N TYR A 316 11.89 -28.09 1.17
CA TYR A 316 11.73 -27.24 -0.01
C TYR A 316 10.95 -27.92 -1.15
N ALA A 317 11.20 -29.20 -1.40
CA ALA A 317 10.43 -29.95 -2.40
C ALA A 317 8.93 -30.00 -2.05
N THR A 318 8.57 -30.06 -0.76
CA THR A 318 7.16 -29.99 -0.32
C THR A 318 6.52 -28.61 -0.48
N LEU A 319 7.33 -27.53 -0.57
CA LEU A 319 6.82 -26.18 -0.80
C LEU A 319 6.32 -25.97 -2.24
N ASN A 320 6.65 -26.89 -3.15
CA ASN A 320 6.15 -26.92 -4.53
C ASN A 320 6.31 -25.58 -5.28
N ILE A 321 7.31 -24.78 -4.89
CA ILE A 321 7.59 -23.43 -5.40
C ILE A 321 7.76 -23.44 -6.92
N ASP A 322 8.39 -24.49 -7.43
CA ASP A 322 8.69 -24.67 -8.86
C ASP A 322 7.41 -24.94 -9.69
N GLN A 323 6.32 -25.36 -9.05
CA GLN A 323 5.00 -25.55 -9.68
C GLN A 323 4.12 -24.30 -9.56
N GLU A 324 4.21 -23.56 -8.45
CA GLU A 324 3.39 -22.35 -8.22
C GLU A 324 3.91 -21.09 -8.92
N PHE A 325 5.23 -20.97 -9.13
CA PHE A 325 5.85 -19.78 -9.70
C PHE A 325 6.62 -20.13 -10.98
N ASP A 326 5.97 -19.92 -12.13
CA ASP A 326 6.52 -20.24 -13.46
C ASP A 326 7.87 -19.54 -13.72
N GLU A 327 8.10 -18.35 -13.15
CA GLU A 327 9.32 -17.55 -13.39
C GLU A 327 10.58 -18.13 -12.75
N ILE A 328 10.43 -18.97 -11.71
CA ILE A 328 11.54 -19.60 -10.99
C ILE A 328 11.59 -21.12 -11.18
N ARG A 329 10.71 -21.66 -12.02
CA ARG A 329 10.68 -23.08 -12.36
C ARG A 329 12.02 -23.53 -12.95
N GLY A 330 12.60 -24.57 -12.34
CA GLY A 330 13.85 -25.17 -12.80
C GLY A 330 15.13 -24.46 -12.36
N LEU A 331 15.04 -23.38 -11.57
CA LEU A 331 16.21 -22.70 -11.00
C LEU A 331 16.76 -23.41 -9.75
N GLY A 332 15.96 -24.28 -9.13
CA GLY A 332 16.37 -25.18 -8.04
C GLY A 332 16.45 -24.52 -6.67
N LEU A 333 16.60 -25.36 -5.63
CA LEU A 333 16.64 -24.96 -4.21
C LEU A 333 17.63 -23.82 -3.94
N GLN A 334 18.84 -23.96 -4.47
CA GLN A 334 19.96 -23.08 -4.13
C GLN A 334 19.71 -21.64 -4.62
N PHE A 335 19.15 -21.49 -5.83
CA PHE A 335 18.79 -20.17 -6.36
C PHE A 335 17.68 -19.54 -5.53
N THR A 336 16.64 -20.29 -5.20
CA THR A 336 15.50 -19.78 -4.42
C THR A 336 15.90 -19.41 -3.00
N ALA A 337 16.77 -20.20 -2.36
CA ALA A 337 17.34 -19.90 -1.05
C ALA A 337 18.16 -18.58 -1.09
N VAL A 338 19.03 -18.40 -2.09
CA VAL A 338 19.82 -17.19 -2.26
C VAL A 338 18.94 -15.97 -2.56
N LEU A 339 17.92 -16.11 -3.40
CA LEU A 339 16.97 -15.04 -3.72
C LEU A 339 16.25 -14.55 -2.46
N LEU A 340 15.90 -15.47 -1.57
CA LEU A 340 15.21 -15.19 -0.33
C LEU A 340 16.14 -14.59 0.73
N GLN A 341 17.36 -15.12 0.90
CA GLN A 341 18.38 -14.50 1.73
C GLN A 341 18.69 -13.08 1.25
N ALA A 342 18.77 -12.85 -0.06
CA ALA A 342 18.94 -11.51 -0.63
C ALA A 342 17.75 -10.59 -0.35
N PHE A 343 16.52 -11.13 -0.40
CA PHE A 343 15.31 -10.38 -0.06
C PHE A 343 15.28 -9.99 1.44
N GLU A 344 15.64 -10.91 2.33
CA GLU A 344 15.72 -10.65 3.77
C GLU A 344 16.87 -9.70 4.14
N ALA A 345 18.04 -9.88 3.53
CA ALA A 345 19.17 -8.97 3.67
C ALA A 345 18.79 -7.56 3.21
N LYS A 346 18.11 -7.43 2.06
CA LYS A 346 17.58 -6.14 1.57
C LYS A 346 16.61 -5.52 2.57
N ARG A 347 15.65 -6.29 3.11
CA ARG A 347 14.67 -5.81 4.10
C ARG A 347 15.35 -5.39 5.41
N THR A 348 16.37 -6.13 5.84
CA THR A 348 17.16 -5.84 7.03
C THR A 348 18.01 -4.58 6.84
N CYS A 349 18.71 -4.45 5.72
CA CYS A 349 19.43 -3.24 5.34
C CYS A 349 18.52 -2.02 5.30
N GLN A 350 17.33 -2.14 4.69
CA GLN A 350 16.33 -1.06 4.70
C GLN A 350 15.89 -0.68 6.11
N ARG A 351 15.68 -1.65 7.01
CA ARG A 351 15.34 -1.41 8.41
C ARG A 351 16.47 -0.75 9.19
N LEU A 352 17.72 -1.17 8.96
CA LEU A 352 18.91 -0.62 9.63
C LEU A 352 19.26 0.78 9.11
N LEU A 353 19.15 1.03 7.81
CA LEU A 353 19.30 2.36 7.23
C LEU A 353 18.28 3.32 7.83
N ARG A 354 17.01 2.91 7.98
CA ARG A 354 15.99 3.74 8.65
C ARG A 354 16.34 4.10 10.10
N ARG A 355 17.05 3.23 10.83
CA ARG A 355 17.52 3.54 12.20
C ARG A 355 18.70 4.50 12.23
N ARG A 356 19.64 4.37 11.28
CA ARG A 356 20.85 5.20 11.23
C ARG A 356 20.62 6.65 10.79
N PHE A 357 19.47 6.94 10.19
CA PHE A 357 19.02 8.29 9.88
C PHE A 357 18.09 8.89 10.96
N GLN A 358 17.84 8.17 12.06
CA GLN A 358 17.01 8.62 13.19
C GLN A 358 17.84 8.92 14.46
N GLU A 359 19.16 8.72 14.41
CA GLU A 359 20.16 9.31 15.32
C GLU A 359 20.81 10.51 14.61
#